data_AF-A0A067QFW1-F1
#
_entry.id   AF-A0A067QFW1-F1
#
_cell.length_a   1.000
_cell.length_b   1.000
_cell.length_c   1.000
_cell.angle_alpha   90.00
_cell.angle_beta   90.00
_cell.angle_gamma   90.00
#
_symmetry.space_group_name_H-M   'P 1'
#
loop_
_entity.id
_entity.type
_entity.pdbx_description
1 polymer ?
#
loop_
_entity_poly.entity_id
_entity_poly.type
_entity_poly.pdbx_seq_one_letter_code
_entity_poly.pdbx_strand_id
1 'polypeptide(L)'
;MEGVTRSLGASLFIASIAISSHNHPLGLVSGCLVVIAAAASYLTRASGESLSGSLPEDGTEEEGHHSTKASHIHEQARRSIGALTFSAILIYLALAFPGHFIRRITSSTPSHPSFSSLSSLLLSHQAECRRPPLPLPDSRSNTRTYHEFDDVLLIVFFSHARYNGNLDSYREVYGEWFPNIIFIGPASREDKGFAHSYDVLVDSYQSDENLTDHKNYKMAGRMAHHMLYTALSAHPCYKGYLWAPFDTLLNIPRLQQFDQDLFWYHSPWAQYVYNPALGDEEENGNKTRHPPPLNVSPDPEVDWTETWRGWGPDWWCGDPHVGLGVCMKAFRKVPIYMRERMANGYTNGETRLVGGSADTIYIPGRYRDEFLDVLGLFLETDCFLEIATPTAVHLVAPPTEPILFVDHWWIWYPPFNAAFVRQKWTEGFEVDTMHTFHWGEKGDDGVWVTHPENIRDVRAMQKESALRQKVKLG
;
A
#
# COMPACT_ATOMS: atom_id res chain seq x y z
N MET A 1 -22.24 -13.69 15.90
CA MET A 1 -23.40 -13.08 16.62
C MET A 1 -22.98 -12.09 17.69
N GLU A 2 -21.99 -12.39 18.55
CA GLU A 2 -21.60 -11.55 19.69
C GLU A 2 -21.25 -10.09 19.32
N GLY A 3 -20.51 -9.88 18.22
CA GLY A 3 -20.19 -8.53 17.74
C GLY A 3 -21.43 -7.70 17.37
N VAL A 4 -22.41 -8.31 16.69
CA VAL A 4 -23.65 -7.63 16.27
C VAL A 4 -24.50 -7.24 17.48
N THR A 5 -24.58 -8.11 18.49
CA THR A 5 -25.29 -7.79 19.74
C THR A 5 -24.62 -6.67 20.54
N ARG A 6 -23.28 -6.59 20.54
CA ARG A 6 -22.54 -5.50 21.19
C ARG A 6 -22.77 -4.16 20.47
N SER A 7 -22.70 -4.14 19.14
CA SER A 7 -22.98 -2.94 18.34
C SER A 7 -24.41 -2.45 18.52
N LEU A 8 -25.39 -3.37 18.54
CA LEU A 8 -26.79 -3.03 18.82
C LEU A 8 -26.95 -2.40 20.22
N GLY A 9 -26.33 -3.00 21.24
CA GLY A 9 -26.37 -2.47 22.61
C GLY A 9 -25.74 -1.08 22.73
N ALA A 10 -24.58 -0.86 22.11
CA ALA A 10 -23.91 0.43 22.09
C ALA A 10 -24.74 1.51 21.38
N SER A 11 -25.31 1.20 20.21
CA SER A 11 -26.15 2.17 19.48
C SER A 11 -27.45 2.50 20.22
N LEU A 12 -28.09 1.53 20.88
CA LEU A 12 -29.26 1.79 21.73
C LEU A 12 -28.90 2.69 22.91
N PHE A 13 -27.77 2.45 23.56
CA PHE A 13 -27.30 3.25 24.68
C PHE A 13 -26.99 4.69 24.25
N ILE A 14 -26.23 4.88 23.17
CA ILE A 14 -25.88 6.21 22.64
C ILE A 14 -27.14 6.96 22.19
N ALA A 15 -28.06 6.29 21.50
CA ALA A 15 -29.34 6.89 21.11
C ALA A 15 -30.14 7.32 22.34
N SER A 16 -30.19 6.52 23.40
CA SER A 16 -30.92 6.86 24.63
C SER A 16 -30.34 8.07 25.36
N ILE A 17 -29.01 8.19 25.43
CA ILE A 17 -28.32 9.35 26.00
C ILE A 17 -28.59 10.57 25.13
N ALA A 18 -28.42 10.44 23.81
CA ALA A 18 -28.63 11.53 22.88
C ALA A 18 -30.06 12.06 22.99
N ILE A 19 -31.07 11.19 23.02
CA ILE A 19 -32.50 11.54 23.18
C ILE A 19 -32.82 12.15 24.56
N SER A 20 -32.05 11.79 25.60
CA SER A 20 -32.25 12.35 26.95
C SER A 20 -31.56 13.71 27.14
N SER A 21 -30.56 14.02 26.32
CA SER A 21 -29.86 15.30 26.36
C SER A 21 -30.61 16.37 25.57
N HIS A 22 -30.81 17.57 26.13
CA HIS A 22 -31.50 18.68 25.43
C HIS A 22 -30.78 19.19 24.16
N ASN A 23 -29.58 18.69 23.85
CA ASN A 23 -28.83 18.97 22.63
C ASN A 23 -28.67 17.68 21.84
N HIS A 24 -29.56 17.42 20.88
CA HIS A 24 -29.48 16.24 20.02
C HIS A 24 -28.56 16.51 18.81
N PRO A 25 -27.31 16.01 18.77
CA PRO A 25 -26.55 16.01 17.51
C PRO A 25 -27.27 15.08 16.53
N LEU A 26 -28.02 15.67 15.60
CA LEU A 26 -28.92 14.97 14.67
C LEU A 26 -28.22 13.81 13.94
N GLY A 27 -26.95 14.00 13.57
CA GLY A 27 -26.12 13.00 12.90
C GLY A 27 -25.78 11.78 13.77
N LEU A 28 -25.66 11.95 15.09
CA LEU A 28 -25.36 10.85 16.00
C LEU A 28 -26.58 9.94 16.18
N VAL A 29 -27.77 10.55 16.34
CA VAL A 29 -29.03 9.82 16.48
C VAL A 29 -29.35 9.07 15.19
N SER A 30 -29.20 9.70 14.02
CA SER A 30 -29.45 9.04 12.74
C SER A 30 -28.47 7.90 12.48
N GLY A 31 -27.18 8.07 12.78
CA GLY A 31 -26.18 7.01 12.70
C GLY A 31 -26.52 5.81 13.59
N CYS A 32 -26.94 6.06 14.84
CA CYS A 32 -27.36 4.98 15.74
C CYS A 32 -28.59 4.21 15.21
N LEU A 33 -29.57 4.91 14.65
CA LEU A 33 -30.77 4.27 14.08
C LEU A 33 -30.44 3.36 12.88
N VAL A 34 -29.48 3.75 12.04
CA VAL A 34 -29.01 2.91 10.92
C VAL A 34 -28.36 1.63 11.44
N VAL A 35 -27.49 1.73 12.45
CA VAL A 35 -26.82 0.55 13.04
C VAL A 35 -27.84 -0.38 13.72
N ILE A 36 -28.81 0.17 14.44
CA ILE A 36 -29.90 -0.61 15.06
C ILE A 36 -30.69 -1.38 14.00
N ALA A 37 -31.07 -0.73 12.89
CA ALA A 37 -31.81 -1.35 11.81
C ALA A 37 -31.02 -2.47 11.11
N ALA A 38 -29.74 -2.23 10.85
CA ALA A 38 -28.85 -3.21 10.23
C ALA A 38 -28.64 -4.44 11.14
N ALA A 39 -28.40 -4.21 12.45
CA ALA A 39 -28.21 -5.28 13.42
C ALA A 39 -29.48 -6.12 13.61
N ALA A 40 -30.67 -5.50 13.68
CA ALA A 40 -31.95 -6.20 13.76
C ALA A 40 -32.22 -7.05 12.50
N SER A 41 -31.89 -6.52 11.32
CA SER A 41 -32.03 -7.24 10.04
C SER A 41 -31.09 -8.45 9.96
N TYR A 42 -29.88 -8.33 10.50
CA TYR A 42 -28.93 -9.44 10.59
C TYR A 42 -29.40 -10.53 11.56
N LEU A 43 -29.84 -10.15 12.77
CA LEU A 43 -30.28 -11.11 13.80
C LEU A 43 -31.53 -11.89 13.37
N THR A 44 -32.45 -11.25 12.66
CA THR A 44 -33.63 -11.92 12.07
C THR A 44 -33.26 -12.88 10.93
N ARG A 45 -32.12 -12.68 10.26
CA ARG A 45 -31.59 -13.64 9.28
C ARG A 45 -30.94 -14.85 9.96
N ALA A 46 -30.05 -14.60 10.92
CA ALA A 46 -29.30 -15.64 11.60
C ALA A 46 -30.20 -16.62 12.39
N SER A 47 -31.31 -16.12 12.96
CA SER A 47 -32.30 -16.95 13.65
C SER A 47 -33.11 -17.84 12.70
N GLY A 48 -33.33 -17.43 11.45
CA GLY A 48 -34.02 -18.24 10.44
C GLY A 48 -33.19 -19.43 9.94
N GLU A 49 -31.89 -19.24 9.76
CA GLU A 49 -30.97 -20.29 9.29
C GLU A 49 -30.71 -21.36 10.37
N SER A 50 -30.81 -21.01 11.66
CA SER A 50 -30.67 -21.96 12.77
C SER A 50 -31.84 -22.94 12.90
N LEU A 51 -33.04 -22.62 12.39
CA LEU A 51 -34.20 -23.53 12.46
C LEU A 51 -34.25 -24.54 11.30
N SER A 52 -33.53 -24.31 10.19
CA SER A 52 -33.54 -25.21 9.03
C SER A 52 -32.48 -26.32 9.08
N GLY A 53 -31.59 -26.34 10.08
CA GLY A 53 -30.40 -27.19 10.11
C GLY A 53 -30.52 -28.54 10.85
N SER A 54 -31.73 -29.04 11.15
CA SER A 54 -31.87 -30.31 11.90
C SER A 54 -33.00 -31.21 11.40
N LEU A 55 -32.81 -31.80 10.22
CA LEU A 55 -33.50 -33.04 9.84
C LEU A 55 -32.47 -34.00 9.22
N PRO A 56 -32.41 -35.27 9.65
CA PRO A 56 -31.53 -36.26 9.05
C PRO A 56 -32.09 -36.64 7.67
N GLU A 57 -31.22 -36.65 6.65
CA GLU A 57 -31.51 -37.22 5.34
C GLU A 57 -31.65 -38.75 5.50
N ASP A 58 -32.89 -39.24 5.46
CA ASP A 58 -33.16 -40.62 5.07
C ASP A 58 -34.04 -40.61 3.82
N GLY A 59 -33.62 -41.40 2.85
CA GLY A 59 -34.09 -41.32 1.47
C GLY A 59 -35.47 -41.92 1.30
N THR A 60 -36.35 -41.18 0.63
CA THR A 60 -37.35 -41.71 -0.31
C THR A 60 -37.92 -40.52 -1.10
N GLU A 61 -37.83 -40.59 -2.42
CA GLU A 61 -38.51 -39.69 -3.35
C GLU A 61 -40.01 -39.99 -3.33
N GLU A 62 -40.82 -39.10 -2.75
CA GLU A 62 -42.21 -38.86 -3.18
C GLU A 62 -42.76 -37.55 -2.61
N GLU A 63 -43.27 -36.70 -3.51
CA GLU A 63 -44.24 -35.59 -3.39
C GLU A 63 -44.28 -34.67 -2.15
N GLY A 64 -44.47 -33.36 -2.39
CA GLY A 64 -45.27 -32.54 -1.45
C GLY A 64 -44.98 -31.05 -1.33
N HIS A 65 -45.29 -30.30 -2.37
CA HIS A 65 -45.91 -28.96 -2.47
C HIS A 65 -46.23 -28.04 -1.25
N HIS A 66 -45.52 -28.07 -0.11
CA HIS A 66 -45.86 -27.25 1.07
C HIS A 66 -44.79 -26.22 1.53
N SER A 67 -43.62 -26.15 0.89
CA SER A 67 -42.53 -25.27 1.35
C SER A 67 -42.62 -23.80 0.90
N THR A 68 -43.57 -23.41 0.03
CA THR A 68 -43.61 -22.05 -0.55
C THR A 68 -44.35 -21.01 0.27
N LYS A 69 -45.17 -21.41 1.26
CA LYS A 69 -45.98 -20.46 2.04
C LYS A 69 -45.19 -19.78 3.16
N ALA A 70 -44.25 -20.50 3.80
CA ALA A 70 -43.46 -19.97 4.90
C ALA A 70 -42.37 -18.98 4.44
N SER A 71 -41.72 -19.24 3.29
CA SER A 71 -40.74 -18.31 2.72
C SER A 71 -41.37 -16.98 2.28
N HIS A 72 -42.59 -17.04 1.74
CA HIS A 72 -43.32 -15.84 1.30
C HIS A 72 -43.74 -14.93 2.45
N ILE A 73 -44.14 -15.50 3.60
CA ILE A 73 -44.48 -14.71 4.81
C ILE A 73 -43.23 -14.01 5.37
N HIS A 74 -42.07 -14.68 5.36
CA HIS A 74 -40.82 -14.13 5.86
C HIS A 74 -40.27 -12.99 4.98
N GLU A 75 -40.46 -13.08 3.66
CA GLU A 75 -40.07 -12.02 2.73
C GLU A 75 -41.00 -10.79 2.83
N GLN A 76 -42.30 -11.01 3.02
CA GLN A 76 -43.27 -9.93 3.18
C GLN A 76 -43.07 -9.17 4.51
N ALA A 77 -42.69 -9.88 5.58
CA ALA A 77 -42.32 -9.27 6.86
C ALA A 77 -41.05 -8.40 6.71
N ARG A 78 -40.03 -8.86 5.97
CA ARG A 78 -38.79 -8.10 5.70
C ARG A 78 -39.06 -6.80 4.94
N ARG A 79 -39.86 -6.86 3.87
CA ARG A 79 -40.24 -5.66 3.10
C ARG A 79 -41.01 -4.65 3.95
N SER A 80 -41.87 -5.14 4.83
CA SER A 80 -42.65 -4.30 5.75
C SER A 80 -41.78 -3.61 6.80
N ILE A 81 -40.81 -4.31 7.40
CA ILE A 81 -39.86 -3.74 8.35
C ILE A 81 -38.98 -2.69 7.67
N GLY A 82 -38.42 -3.00 6.49
CA GLY A 82 -37.61 -2.05 5.74
C GLY A 82 -38.38 -0.76 5.39
N ALA A 83 -39.62 -0.90 4.92
CA ALA A 83 -40.48 0.23 4.61
C ALA A 83 -40.81 1.09 5.85
N LEU A 84 -41.18 0.47 6.98
CA LEU A 84 -41.44 1.19 8.24
C LEU A 84 -40.21 1.96 8.73
N THR A 85 -39.04 1.36 8.62
CA THR A 85 -37.78 2.00 9.07
C THR A 85 -37.44 3.20 8.19
N PHE A 86 -37.58 3.07 6.88
CA PHE A 86 -37.35 4.16 5.93
C PHE A 86 -38.36 5.30 6.11
N SER A 87 -39.64 4.98 6.31
CA SER A 87 -40.68 5.97 6.61
C SER A 87 -40.43 6.69 7.95
N ALA A 88 -39.97 5.99 8.99
CA ALA A 88 -39.61 6.61 10.26
C ALA A 88 -38.44 7.60 10.11
N ILE A 89 -37.42 7.26 9.30
CA ILE A 89 -36.31 8.17 8.98
C ILE A 89 -36.81 9.41 8.23
N LEU A 90 -37.68 9.24 7.22
CA LEU A 90 -38.23 10.36 6.46
C LEU A 90 -39.12 11.26 7.32
N ILE A 91 -39.97 10.70 8.18
CA ILE A 91 -40.81 11.48 9.11
C ILE A 91 -39.92 12.23 10.10
N TYR A 92 -38.87 11.60 10.63
CA TYR A 92 -37.93 12.25 11.53
C TYR A 92 -37.20 13.41 10.85
N LEU A 93 -36.70 13.22 9.62
CA LEU A 93 -36.09 14.29 8.83
C LEU A 93 -37.09 15.41 8.52
N ALA A 94 -38.33 15.08 8.18
CA ALA A 94 -39.37 16.08 7.92
C ALA A 94 -39.77 16.89 9.16
N LEU A 95 -39.78 16.28 10.36
CA LEU A 95 -40.11 16.94 11.62
C LEU A 95 -38.92 17.71 12.23
N ALA A 96 -37.68 17.28 11.96
CA ALA A 96 -36.48 17.96 12.46
C ALA A 96 -36.11 19.23 11.67
N PHE A 97 -36.58 19.36 10.43
CA PHE A 97 -36.21 20.45 9.52
C PHE A 97 -37.09 21.73 9.48
N PRO A 98 -38.35 21.82 9.97
CA PRO A 98 -39.17 23.01 9.68
C PRO A 98 -38.73 24.28 10.44
N GLY A 99 -37.98 24.17 11.55
CA GLY A 99 -37.72 25.29 12.44
C GLY A 99 -36.40 26.05 12.23
N HIS A 100 -35.35 25.38 11.72
CA HIS A 100 -34.00 25.94 11.73
C HIS A 100 -33.49 26.48 10.39
N PHE A 101 -34.10 26.09 9.27
CA PHE A 101 -33.61 26.48 7.94
C PHE A 101 -34.11 27.86 7.49
N ILE A 102 -35.35 28.25 7.84
CA ILE A 102 -35.91 29.53 7.38
C ILE A 102 -35.41 30.73 8.21
N ARG A 103 -35.04 30.53 9.48
CA ARG A 103 -34.60 31.65 10.34
C ARG A 103 -33.13 32.08 10.14
N ARG A 104 -32.34 31.32 9.35
CA ARG A 104 -30.92 31.61 9.11
C ARG A 104 -30.63 32.30 7.77
N ILE A 105 -31.64 32.46 6.90
CA ILE A 105 -31.46 33.10 5.59
C ILE A 105 -31.70 34.63 5.65
N THR A 106 -32.33 35.16 6.71
CA THR A 106 -32.71 36.58 6.77
C THR A 106 -31.94 37.47 7.75
N SER A 107 -30.93 36.97 8.48
CA SER A 107 -30.12 37.86 9.33
C SER A 107 -28.76 37.25 9.72
N SER A 108 -27.70 37.60 8.98
CA SER A 108 -26.39 37.91 9.54
C SER A 108 -25.38 38.19 8.43
N THR A 109 -24.81 39.39 8.49
CA THR A 109 -23.55 39.82 7.90
C THR A 109 -22.44 38.76 8.06
N PRO A 110 -21.53 38.62 7.08
CA PRO A 110 -20.45 37.64 7.13
C PRO A 110 -19.36 38.13 8.08
N SER A 111 -19.45 37.72 9.34
CA SER A 111 -18.27 37.59 10.20
C SER A 111 -17.89 36.11 10.18
N HIS A 112 -16.74 35.81 9.58
CA HIS A 112 -16.18 34.46 9.53
C HIS A 112 -16.04 33.91 10.96
N PRO A 113 -16.78 32.85 11.34
CA PRO A 113 -16.41 32.08 12.52
C PRO A 113 -15.15 31.32 12.14
N SER A 114 -14.06 31.56 12.85
CA SER A 114 -12.82 30.82 12.65
C SER A 114 -13.08 29.33 12.92
N PHE A 115 -13.05 28.52 11.86
CA PHE A 115 -13.09 27.06 11.92
C PHE A 115 -11.86 26.42 12.60
N SER A 116 -10.94 27.23 13.15
CA SER A 116 -9.73 26.81 13.85
C SER A 116 -9.99 26.05 15.17
N SER A 117 -11.19 26.15 15.75
CA SER A 117 -11.49 25.55 17.06
C SER A 117 -11.83 24.05 17.01
N LEU A 118 -12.47 23.56 15.94
CA LEU A 118 -12.79 22.13 15.82
C LEU A 118 -11.64 21.32 15.24
N SER A 119 -10.87 21.89 14.31
CA SER A 119 -9.65 21.26 13.80
C SER A 119 -8.61 21.09 14.90
N SER A 120 -8.47 22.06 15.81
CA SER A 120 -7.55 21.96 16.96
C SER A 120 -8.02 20.97 18.03
N LEU A 121 -9.33 20.76 18.20
CA LEU A 121 -9.90 19.73 19.09
C LEU A 121 -9.84 18.31 18.48
N LEU A 122 -9.90 18.17 17.15
CA LEU A 122 -9.66 16.91 16.45
C LEU A 122 -8.16 16.58 16.35
N LEU A 123 -7.29 17.59 16.22
CA LEU A 123 -5.83 17.44 16.31
C LEU A 123 -5.38 17.08 17.73
N SER A 124 -6.04 17.58 18.79
CA SER A 124 -5.70 17.21 20.17
C SER A 124 -6.23 15.83 20.60
N HIS A 125 -6.98 15.17 19.72
CA HIS A 125 -7.38 13.76 19.86
C HIS A 125 -6.77 12.89 18.76
N GLN A 126 -5.58 13.24 18.25
CA GLN A 126 -4.67 12.23 17.74
C GLN A 126 -4.30 11.33 18.93
N ALA A 127 -5.05 10.24 19.11
CA ALA A 127 -4.57 9.13 19.89
C ALA A 127 -3.13 8.88 19.46
N GLU A 128 -2.19 9.02 20.40
CA GLU A 128 -0.77 8.84 20.17
C GLU A 128 -0.60 7.51 19.43
N CYS A 129 -0.31 7.58 18.13
CA CYS A 129 -0.29 6.42 17.26
C CYS A 129 0.88 5.56 17.72
N ARG A 130 0.61 4.50 18.49
CA ARG A 130 1.66 3.64 19.04
C ARG A 130 2.09 2.62 17.98
N ARG A 131 3.38 2.63 17.65
CA ARG A 131 3.98 1.63 16.76
C ARG A 131 3.77 0.23 17.34
N PRO A 132 3.19 -0.71 16.58
CA PRO A 132 3.20 -2.10 16.97
C PRO A 132 4.64 -2.57 17.20
N PRO A 133 4.92 -3.34 18.26
CA PRO A 133 6.25 -3.92 18.44
C PRO A 133 6.56 -4.83 17.25
N LEU A 134 7.78 -4.72 16.72
CA LEU A 134 8.22 -5.64 15.68
C LEU A 134 8.52 -7.02 16.31
N PRO A 135 8.25 -8.12 15.59
CA PRO A 135 8.36 -9.48 16.14
C PRO A 135 9.77 -9.84 16.63
N LEU A 136 10.81 -9.25 16.05
CA LEU A 136 12.20 -9.63 16.30
C LEU A 136 12.85 -8.65 17.29
N PRO A 137 13.30 -9.13 18.46
CA PRO A 137 14.01 -8.30 19.42
C PRO A 137 15.31 -7.76 18.82
N ASP A 138 15.61 -6.50 19.14
CA ASP A 138 16.83 -5.82 18.79
C ASP A 138 18.02 -6.50 19.52
N SER A 139 18.68 -7.46 18.87
CA SER A 139 19.84 -8.15 19.47
C SER A 139 21.08 -7.26 19.53
N ARG A 140 20.99 -6.00 19.09
CA ARG A 140 22.09 -5.04 19.10
C ARG A 140 21.99 -4.16 20.34
N SER A 141 22.54 -4.66 21.45
CA SER A 141 22.70 -3.89 22.70
C SER A 141 23.82 -2.82 22.65
N ASN A 142 24.30 -2.46 21.46
CA ASN A 142 25.32 -1.44 21.30
C ASN A 142 24.64 -0.13 20.97
N THR A 143 25.03 0.95 21.63
CA THR A 143 24.58 2.31 21.34
C THR A 143 24.85 2.62 19.87
N ARG A 144 23.82 2.58 19.02
CA ARG A 144 23.90 3.05 17.63
C ARG A 144 24.28 4.53 17.63
N THR A 145 25.09 4.93 16.66
CA THR A 145 25.47 6.33 16.43
C THR A 145 24.67 6.99 15.32
N TYR A 146 24.08 6.19 14.44
CA TYR A 146 23.25 6.62 13.31
C TYR A 146 21.76 6.61 13.69
N HIS A 147 21.05 7.69 13.37
CA HIS A 147 19.66 7.91 13.80
C HIS A 147 18.71 8.46 12.72
N GLU A 148 19.18 8.71 11.50
CA GLU A 148 18.39 9.37 10.46
C GLU A 148 17.14 8.58 10.05
N PHE A 149 17.19 7.25 10.18
CA PHE A 149 16.10 6.33 9.81
C PHE A 149 15.43 5.64 11.01
N ASP A 150 15.57 6.19 12.22
CA ASP A 150 14.98 5.59 13.44
C ASP A 150 13.45 5.56 13.44
N ASP A 151 12.82 6.47 12.69
CA ASP A 151 11.38 6.59 12.56
C ASP A 151 10.83 6.07 11.22
N VAL A 152 11.69 5.45 10.40
CA VAL A 152 11.33 4.85 9.11
C VAL A 152 11.22 3.34 9.25
N LEU A 153 10.18 2.77 8.65
CA LEU A 153 10.05 1.31 8.48
C LEU A 153 10.65 0.90 7.14
N LEU A 154 11.71 0.11 7.17
CA LEU A 154 12.24 -0.56 5.99
C LEU A 154 11.46 -1.86 5.76
N ILE A 155 10.71 -1.90 4.67
CA ILE A 155 9.89 -3.03 4.23
C ILE A 155 10.66 -3.75 3.12
N VAL A 156 11.20 -4.93 3.44
CA VAL A 156 11.96 -5.74 2.50
C VAL A 156 11.10 -6.89 2.00
N PHE A 157 10.67 -6.82 0.75
CA PHE A 157 9.85 -7.90 0.17
C PHE A 157 10.69 -8.95 -0.53
N PHE A 158 10.14 -10.15 -0.63
CA PHE A 158 10.80 -11.24 -1.31
C PHE A 158 9.83 -12.16 -2.05
N SER A 159 10.30 -12.71 -3.17
CA SER A 159 9.51 -13.54 -4.07
C SER A 159 10.16 -14.89 -4.42
N HIS A 160 11.47 -15.09 -4.30
CA HIS A 160 12.14 -16.34 -4.69
C HIS A 160 13.18 -16.83 -3.68
N ALA A 161 13.46 -18.15 -3.70
CA ALA A 161 14.39 -19.01 -2.96
C ALA A 161 15.79 -18.50 -2.54
N ARG A 162 16.14 -17.23 -2.73
CA ARG A 162 17.41 -16.62 -2.31
C ARG A 162 17.46 -16.33 -0.79
N TYR A 163 16.49 -16.83 -0.03
CA TYR A 163 16.07 -16.33 1.29
C TYR A 163 17.15 -16.36 2.36
N ASN A 164 17.65 -17.54 2.75
CA ASN A 164 18.49 -17.63 3.95
C ASN A 164 19.73 -16.73 3.82
N GLY A 165 20.42 -16.83 2.68
CA GLY A 165 21.66 -16.10 2.51
C GLY A 165 21.48 -14.59 2.34
N ASN A 166 20.50 -14.19 1.51
CA ASN A 166 20.30 -12.78 1.23
C ASN A 166 19.63 -12.05 2.40
N LEU A 167 18.60 -12.60 3.05
CA LEU A 167 17.88 -11.90 4.12
C LEU A 167 18.76 -11.66 5.35
N ASP A 168 19.56 -12.66 5.76
CA ASP A 168 20.50 -12.51 6.87
C ASP A 168 21.55 -11.46 6.58
N SER A 169 22.13 -11.48 5.37
CA SER A 169 23.11 -10.49 4.94
C SER A 169 22.51 -9.09 4.85
N TYR A 170 21.29 -8.99 4.32
CA TYR A 170 20.55 -7.75 4.23
C TYR A 170 20.32 -7.15 5.61
N ARG A 171 19.87 -7.97 6.58
CA ARG A 171 19.68 -7.54 7.96
C ARG A 171 21.00 -7.14 8.62
N GLU A 172 22.04 -7.95 8.44
CA GLU A 172 23.34 -7.71 9.05
C GLU A 172 23.95 -6.39 8.58
N VAL A 173 23.81 -6.08 7.28
CA VAL A 173 24.22 -4.81 6.71
C VAL A 173 23.27 -3.70 7.15
N TYR A 174 21.97 -3.78 6.82
CA TYR A 174 21.06 -2.65 6.93
C TYR A 174 20.50 -2.36 8.32
N GLY A 175 20.55 -3.30 9.26
CA GLY A 175 20.12 -3.09 10.65
C GLY A 175 20.92 -2.03 11.41
N GLU A 176 22.08 -1.62 10.89
CA GLU A 176 22.88 -0.54 11.50
C GLU A 176 22.24 0.83 11.25
N TRP A 177 21.48 0.98 10.16
CA TRP A 177 20.84 2.24 9.77
C TRP A 177 19.33 2.23 10.01
N PHE A 178 18.67 1.08 9.84
CA PHE A 178 17.24 0.92 10.10
C PHE A 178 17.01 0.01 11.32
N PRO A 179 16.58 0.55 12.47
CA PRO A 179 16.24 -0.29 13.62
C PRO A 179 14.88 -0.99 13.39
N ASN A 180 14.06 -0.45 12.49
CA ASN A 180 12.76 -1.02 12.11
C ASN A 180 12.87 -1.63 10.71
N ILE A 181 13.08 -2.94 10.66
CA ILE A 181 13.08 -3.71 9.41
C ILE A 181 12.05 -4.82 9.54
N ILE A 182 11.17 -4.92 8.55
CA ILE A 182 10.33 -6.10 8.36
C ILE A 182 10.67 -6.76 7.04
N PHE A 183 10.66 -8.09 7.06
CA PHE A 183 10.71 -8.90 5.87
C PHE A 183 9.30 -9.40 5.59
N ILE A 184 8.84 -9.30 4.34
CA ILE A 184 7.52 -9.74 3.91
C ILE A 184 7.61 -10.65 2.69
N GLY A 185 6.84 -11.72 2.71
CA GLY A 185 6.79 -12.69 1.62
C GLY A 185 5.58 -13.60 1.73
N PRO A 186 5.43 -14.56 0.80
CA PRO A 186 4.23 -15.39 0.72
C PRO A 186 4.11 -16.39 1.88
N ALA A 187 2.87 -16.73 2.24
CA ALA A 187 2.56 -17.71 3.30
C ALA A 187 3.09 -19.12 3.08
N SER A 188 3.22 -19.55 1.83
CA SER A 188 3.71 -20.88 1.49
C SER A 188 4.66 -20.80 0.31
N ARG A 189 5.93 -21.08 0.56
CA ARG A 189 6.92 -21.40 -0.49
C ARG A 189 7.94 -22.40 0.05
N GLU A 190 7.85 -23.64 -0.43
CA GLU A 190 8.79 -24.72 -0.12
C GLU A 190 10.02 -24.63 -1.03
N ASP A 191 10.76 -23.52 -0.93
CA ASP A 191 11.99 -23.36 -1.69
C ASP A 191 13.13 -24.17 -1.04
N LYS A 192 13.86 -24.94 -1.87
CA LYS A 192 15.02 -25.74 -1.41
C LYS A 192 16.03 -24.82 -0.70
N GLY A 193 16.35 -25.17 0.54
CA GLY A 193 17.32 -24.44 1.35
C GLY A 193 16.68 -23.54 2.42
N PHE A 194 15.37 -23.30 2.42
CA PHE A 194 14.72 -22.58 3.51
C PHE A 194 14.61 -23.46 4.76
N ALA A 195 15.27 -23.07 5.85
CA ALA A 195 15.42 -23.92 7.04
C ALA A 195 14.71 -23.38 8.30
N HIS A 196 14.31 -22.10 8.33
CA HIS A 196 13.79 -21.46 9.53
C HIS A 196 12.68 -20.45 9.24
N SER A 197 11.67 -20.41 10.13
CA SER A 197 10.66 -19.36 10.17
C SER A 197 11.31 -18.10 10.70
N TYR A 198 11.71 -17.16 9.84
CA TYR A 198 11.79 -15.78 10.32
C TYR A 198 10.39 -15.37 10.78
N ASP A 199 10.29 -14.46 11.74
CA ASP A 199 9.03 -13.73 11.99
C ASP A 199 8.79 -12.75 10.82
N VAL A 200 8.63 -13.32 9.63
CA VAL A 200 8.25 -12.64 8.40
C VAL A 200 6.81 -12.20 8.58
N LEU A 201 6.49 -10.99 8.15
CA LEU A 201 5.10 -10.67 7.90
C LEU A 201 4.63 -11.55 6.73
N VAL A 202 3.91 -12.62 7.06
CA VAL A 202 3.38 -13.53 6.07
C VAL A 202 2.22 -12.86 5.37
N ASP A 203 2.38 -12.65 4.07
CA ASP A 203 1.27 -12.26 3.22
C ASP A 203 0.39 -13.49 2.96
N SER A 204 -0.90 -13.36 3.29
CA SER A 204 -1.91 -14.39 3.06
C SER A 204 -2.18 -14.68 1.58
N TYR A 205 -1.71 -13.82 0.68
CA TYR A 205 -1.83 -14.03 -0.76
C TYR A 205 -1.02 -15.26 -1.20
N GLN A 206 -1.72 -16.26 -1.75
CA GLN A 206 -1.10 -17.44 -2.31
C GLN A 206 -0.59 -17.14 -3.71
N SER A 207 0.68 -17.44 -3.96
CA SER A 207 1.23 -17.40 -5.30
C SER A 207 0.64 -18.54 -6.13
N ASP A 208 -0.06 -18.21 -7.22
CA ASP A 208 -0.48 -19.12 -8.29
C ASP A 208 0.63 -19.29 -9.36
N GLU A 209 1.89 -19.00 -9.01
CA GLU A 209 3.02 -19.09 -9.93
C GLU A 209 3.28 -20.54 -10.35
N ASN A 210 3.02 -20.83 -11.62
CA ASN A 210 3.41 -22.09 -12.22
C ASN A 210 4.83 -21.99 -12.80
N LEU A 211 5.84 -22.34 -11.99
CA LEU A 211 7.26 -22.35 -12.41
C LEU A 211 7.56 -23.33 -13.56
N THR A 212 6.65 -24.27 -13.86
CA THR A 212 6.80 -25.20 -14.99
C THR A 212 6.33 -24.61 -16.32
N ASP A 213 5.59 -23.49 -16.29
CA ASP A 213 5.13 -22.80 -17.47
C ASP A 213 5.99 -21.57 -17.76
N HIS A 214 6.97 -21.75 -18.64
CA HIS A 214 7.86 -20.67 -19.10
C HIS A 214 7.11 -19.51 -19.80
N LYS A 215 5.85 -19.71 -20.19
CA LYS A 215 4.98 -18.69 -20.79
C LYS A 215 4.12 -17.95 -19.74
N ASN A 216 3.88 -18.55 -18.58
CA ASN A 216 3.07 -18.01 -17.47
C ASN A 216 3.86 -17.77 -16.16
N TYR A 217 5.20 -17.67 -16.23
CA TYR A 217 6.16 -17.48 -15.12
C TYR A 217 5.95 -16.23 -14.20
N LYS A 218 4.79 -15.58 -14.17
CA LYS A 218 4.74 -14.11 -14.02
C LYS A 218 3.84 -13.57 -12.92
N MET A 219 3.63 -14.39 -11.91
CA MET A 219 2.80 -14.09 -10.74
C MET A 219 3.50 -13.26 -9.67
N ALA A 220 4.84 -13.27 -9.60
CA ALA A 220 5.59 -12.50 -8.61
C ALA A 220 5.26 -10.99 -8.63
N GLY A 221 4.90 -10.47 -9.81
CA GLY A 221 4.57 -9.06 -9.98
C GLY A 221 3.19 -8.63 -9.46
N ARG A 222 2.26 -9.55 -9.19
CA ARG A 222 1.01 -9.22 -8.48
C ARG A 222 1.22 -9.18 -6.97
N MET A 223 2.09 -10.06 -6.48
CA MET A 223 2.31 -10.26 -5.05
C MET A 223 2.92 -9.03 -4.37
N ALA A 224 3.87 -8.35 -5.01
CA ALA A 224 4.67 -7.36 -4.29
C ALA A 224 3.87 -6.15 -3.82
N HIS A 225 2.91 -5.65 -4.60
CA HIS A 225 2.10 -4.51 -4.14
C HIS A 225 0.99 -4.92 -3.15
N HIS A 226 0.54 -6.19 -3.17
CA HIS A 226 -0.29 -6.75 -2.09
C HIS A 226 0.51 -6.87 -0.78
N MET A 227 1.78 -7.27 -0.86
CA MET A 227 2.70 -7.27 0.28
C MET A 227 2.91 -5.86 0.82
N LEU A 228 3.15 -4.87 -0.05
CA LEU A 228 3.26 -3.48 0.36
C LEU A 228 1.99 -3.01 1.10
N TYR A 229 0.80 -3.30 0.56
CA TYR A 229 -0.46 -2.98 1.22
C TYR A 229 -0.59 -3.65 2.59
N THR A 230 -0.23 -4.93 2.69
CA THR A 230 -0.26 -5.71 3.94
C THR A 230 0.68 -5.12 4.99
N ALA A 231 1.91 -4.78 4.59
CA ALA A 231 2.92 -4.17 5.45
C ALA A 231 2.48 -2.79 5.98
N LEU A 232 2.02 -1.91 5.10
CA LEU A 232 1.52 -0.58 5.47
C LEU A 232 0.29 -0.66 6.39
N SER A 233 -0.58 -1.64 6.17
CA SER A 233 -1.78 -1.86 6.99
C SER A 233 -1.45 -2.41 8.39
N ALA A 234 -0.52 -3.36 8.47
CA ALA A 234 -0.14 -4.03 9.72
C ALA A 234 0.75 -3.16 10.61
N HIS A 235 1.51 -2.22 10.03
CA HIS A 235 2.50 -1.41 10.73
C HIS A 235 2.25 0.09 10.56
N PRO A 236 1.17 0.65 11.14
CA PRO A 236 0.96 2.09 11.15
C PRO A 236 2.00 2.82 12.03
N CYS A 237 1.94 4.15 12.01
CA CYS A 237 2.66 5.04 12.94
C CYS A 237 4.18 5.21 12.73
N TYR A 238 4.69 4.98 11.53
CA TYR A 238 6.04 5.40 11.13
C TYR A 238 6.01 6.77 10.44
N LYS A 239 7.11 7.53 10.54
CA LYS A 239 7.27 8.81 9.81
C LYS A 239 7.47 8.59 8.31
N GLY A 240 7.94 7.41 7.92
CA GLY A 240 8.11 7.02 6.54
C GLY A 240 8.20 5.51 6.37
N TYR A 241 7.98 5.07 5.14
CA TYR A 241 8.05 3.67 4.74
C TYR A 241 8.97 3.57 3.53
N LEU A 242 10.10 2.88 3.67
CA LEU A 242 11.00 2.58 2.57
C LEU A 242 10.74 1.14 2.10
N TRP A 243 10.30 1.00 0.87
CA TRP A 243 10.02 -0.27 0.20
C TRP A 243 11.20 -0.66 -0.68
N ALA A 244 11.68 -1.89 -0.55
CA ALA A 244 12.77 -2.46 -1.33
C ALA A 244 12.62 -3.99 -1.50
N PRO A 245 12.98 -4.61 -2.64
CA PRO A 245 13.15 -6.06 -2.67
C PRO A 245 14.43 -6.46 -1.95
N PHE A 246 14.48 -7.71 -1.51
CA PHE A 246 15.64 -8.32 -0.83
C PHE A 246 16.93 -8.36 -1.68
N ASP A 247 16.82 -8.21 -3.00
CA ASP A 247 17.94 -8.09 -3.94
C ASP A 247 18.15 -6.66 -4.43
N THR A 248 17.74 -5.65 -3.65
CA THR A 248 18.12 -4.25 -3.89
C THR A 248 19.21 -3.80 -2.93
N LEU A 249 20.30 -3.27 -3.49
CA LEU A 249 21.26 -2.49 -2.72
C LEU A 249 20.66 -1.11 -2.42
N LEU A 250 20.74 -0.69 -1.15
CA LEU A 250 20.45 0.68 -0.70
C LEU A 250 21.75 1.43 -0.42
N ASN A 251 21.99 2.57 -1.06
CA ASN A 251 23.12 3.46 -0.77
C ASN A 251 22.73 4.47 0.32
N ILE A 252 22.95 4.12 1.59
CA ILE A 252 22.45 4.87 2.76
C ILE A 252 22.93 6.32 2.81
N PRO A 253 24.23 6.62 2.58
CA PRO A 253 24.70 8.00 2.54
C PRO A 253 24.06 8.87 1.45
N ARG A 254 23.55 8.26 0.38
CA ARG A 254 22.74 8.97 -0.63
C ARG A 254 21.31 9.16 -0.15
N LEU A 255 20.65 8.08 0.27
CA LEU A 255 19.25 8.11 0.68
C LEU A 255 18.98 9.08 1.85
N GLN A 256 19.94 9.27 2.77
CA GLN A 256 19.78 10.22 3.87
C GLN A 256 19.74 11.69 3.44
N GLN A 257 20.12 12.01 2.20
CA GLN A 257 20.04 13.38 1.68
C GLN A 257 18.64 13.71 1.12
N PHE A 258 17.77 12.70 1.02
CA PHE A 258 16.41 12.88 0.55
C PHE A 258 15.54 13.40 1.69
N ASP A 259 14.66 14.35 1.38
CA ASP A 259 13.69 14.86 2.34
C ASP A 259 12.65 13.78 2.66
N GLN A 260 12.68 13.27 3.89
CA GLN A 260 11.80 12.22 4.41
C GLN A 260 10.33 12.67 4.55
N ASP A 261 10.03 13.94 4.33
CA ASP A 261 8.67 14.42 4.17
C ASP A 261 8.16 14.25 2.73
N LEU A 262 8.98 13.95 1.73
CA LEU A 262 8.56 13.87 0.33
C LEU A 262 8.53 12.43 -0.18
N PHE A 263 7.71 12.14 -1.20
CA PHE A 263 7.77 10.85 -1.89
C PHE A 263 9.12 10.68 -2.59
N TRP A 264 9.74 9.50 -2.48
CA TRP A 264 10.95 9.19 -3.26
C TRP A 264 10.63 8.12 -4.27
N TYR A 265 10.87 8.44 -5.54
CA TYR A 265 10.54 7.56 -6.63
C TYR A 265 11.22 8.00 -7.94
N HIS A 266 11.58 7.06 -8.81
CA HIS A 266 12.25 7.36 -10.10
C HIS A 266 11.29 7.89 -11.19
N SER A 267 10.48 8.88 -10.83
CA SER A 267 9.46 9.50 -11.68
C SER A 267 10.05 10.36 -12.82
N PRO A 268 9.44 10.42 -14.02
CA PRO A 268 9.86 11.34 -15.09
C PRO A 268 9.73 12.81 -14.72
N TRP A 269 8.90 13.12 -13.73
CA TRP A 269 8.63 14.46 -13.24
C TRP A 269 9.26 14.73 -11.87
N ALA A 270 10.03 13.78 -11.33
CA ALA A 270 10.67 13.97 -10.05
C ALA A 270 11.83 14.95 -10.13
N GLN A 271 12.08 15.62 -9.01
CA GLN A 271 13.19 16.54 -8.81
C GLN A 271 14.42 15.76 -8.36
N TYR A 272 15.55 15.98 -9.01
CA TYR A 272 16.83 15.40 -8.60
C TYR A 272 17.25 15.92 -7.23
N VAL A 273 17.69 15.00 -6.37
CA VAL A 273 18.36 15.33 -5.12
C VAL A 273 19.83 15.57 -5.42
N TYR A 274 20.29 16.81 -5.19
CA TYR A 274 21.66 17.22 -5.48
C TYR A 274 22.69 16.22 -4.89
N ASN A 275 23.64 15.82 -5.73
CA ASN A 275 24.72 14.92 -5.41
C ASN A 275 26.07 15.63 -5.62
N PRO A 276 26.83 15.90 -4.54
CA PRO A 276 28.13 16.55 -4.64
C PRO A 276 29.20 15.71 -5.35
N ALA A 277 28.96 14.41 -5.55
CA ALA A 277 29.87 13.53 -6.30
C ALA A 277 29.72 13.66 -7.82
N LEU A 278 28.60 14.22 -8.32
CA LEU A 278 28.42 14.47 -9.76
C LEU A 278 29.00 15.82 -10.20
N GLY A 279 29.28 16.73 -9.26
CA GLY A 279 29.86 18.04 -9.55
C GLY A 279 28.93 19.17 -9.13
N ASP A 280 28.66 20.09 -10.05
CA ASP A 280 27.75 21.21 -9.83
C ASP A 280 26.29 20.84 -10.17
N GLU A 281 25.41 21.83 -10.08
CA GLU A 281 23.97 21.67 -10.34
C GLU A 281 23.67 21.35 -11.82
N GLU A 282 24.49 21.84 -12.76
CA GLU A 282 24.35 21.55 -14.19
C GLU A 282 24.63 20.08 -14.47
N GLU A 283 25.72 19.56 -13.90
CA GLU A 283 26.08 18.15 -14.01
C GLU A 283 25.06 17.21 -13.34
N ASN A 284 24.45 17.64 -12.22
CA ASN A 284 23.35 16.93 -11.58
C ASN A 284 22.04 16.98 -12.39
N GLY A 285 21.85 17.99 -13.24
CA GLY A 285 20.71 18.08 -14.14
C GLY A 285 20.88 17.26 -15.42
N ASN A 286 22.07 16.72 -15.67
CA ASN A 286 22.38 16.00 -16.89
C ASN A 286 21.72 14.61 -16.90
N LYS A 287 20.53 14.51 -17.49
CA LYS A 287 19.73 13.29 -17.63
C LYS A 287 20.49 12.08 -18.20
N THR A 288 21.59 12.30 -18.92
CA THR A 288 22.42 11.19 -19.45
C THR A 288 23.22 10.47 -18.36
N ARG A 289 23.37 11.08 -17.17
CA ARG A 289 24.04 10.53 -15.98
C ARG A 289 23.09 9.83 -15.01
N HIS A 290 21.81 9.75 -15.36
CA HIS A 290 20.77 9.15 -14.55
C HIS A 290 20.14 7.97 -15.31
N PRO A 291 19.60 6.96 -14.60
CA PRO A 291 18.83 5.93 -15.25
C PRO A 291 17.60 6.57 -15.93
N PRO A 292 17.17 6.04 -17.10
CA PRO A 292 15.99 6.57 -17.77
C PRO A 292 14.79 6.47 -16.82
N PRO A 293 13.96 7.52 -16.73
CA PRO A 293 12.78 7.47 -15.90
C PRO A 293 11.74 6.50 -16.49
N LEU A 294 10.69 6.28 -15.72
CA LEU A 294 9.51 5.50 -16.06
C LEU A 294 8.80 5.95 -17.34
N ASN A 295 7.85 5.12 -17.78
CA ASN A 295 7.02 5.40 -18.94
C ASN A 295 5.62 5.88 -18.53
N VAL A 296 5.10 6.84 -19.29
CA VAL A 296 3.67 7.16 -19.29
C VAL A 296 2.96 6.18 -20.20
N SER A 297 1.83 5.63 -19.77
CA SER A 297 1.08 4.68 -20.60
C SER A 297 0.71 5.31 -21.93
N PRO A 298 0.61 4.52 -23.01
CA PRO A 298 -0.11 4.97 -24.19
C PRO A 298 -1.60 5.18 -23.87
N ASP A 299 -2.38 5.52 -24.90
CA ASP A 299 -3.80 5.83 -24.74
C ASP A 299 -4.59 4.63 -24.20
N PRO A 300 -5.15 4.67 -22.97
CA PRO A 300 -5.81 3.52 -22.39
C PRO A 300 -7.17 3.22 -23.01
N GLU A 301 -7.70 4.10 -23.86
CA GLU A 301 -8.92 3.82 -24.64
C GLU A 301 -8.63 2.96 -25.89
N VAL A 302 -7.36 2.81 -26.27
CA VAL A 302 -6.95 1.86 -27.31
C VAL A 302 -6.83 0.47 -26.69
N ASP A 303 -7.39 -0.54 -27.35
CA ASP A 303 -7.23 -1.94 -26.93
C ASP A 303 -5.84 -2.47 -27.30
N TRP A 304 -4.90 -2.30 -26.37
CA TRP A 304 -3.53 -2.79 -26.52
C TRP A 304 -3.40 -4.31 -26.44
N THR A 305 -4.46 -5.02 -26.05
CA THR A 305 -4.43 -6.49 -25.98
C THR A 305 -4.44 -7.12 -27.37
N GLU A 306 -5.06 -6.46 -28.36
CA GLU A 306 -5.09 -6.91 -29.76
C GLU A 306 -3.70 -6.95 -30.39
N THR A 307 -2.79 -6.09 -29.93
CA THR A 307 -1.42 -5.95 -30.47
C THR A 307 -0.35 -6.52 -29.56
N TRP A 308 -0.74 -7.23 -28.50
CA TRP A 308 0.19 -7.76 -27.50
C TRP A 308 1.14 -8.81 -28.10
N ARG A 309 2.44 -8.51 -28.10
CA ARG A 309 3.49 -9.41 -28.63
C ARG A 309 4.09 -10.34 -27.57
N GLY A 310 3.46 -10.43 -26.40
CA GLY A 310 3.96 -11.20 -25.27
C GLY A 310 4.88 -10.41 -24.36
N TRP A 311 5.58 -11.13 -23.51
CA TRP A 311 6.39 -10.52 -22.47
C TRP A 311 7.73 -9.95 -22.97
N GLY A 312 8.15 -8.79 -22.44
CA GLY A 312 9.34 -8.05 -22.86
C GLY A 312 9.01 -6.79 -23.67
N PRO A 313 8.45 -6.90 -24.89
CA PRO A 313 8.12 -5.73 -25.70
C PRO A 313 6.90 -4.94 -25.19
N ASP A 314 5.81 -5.64 -24.82
CA ASP A 314 4.50 -5.03 -24.53
C ASP A 314 3.95 -5.40 -23.15
N TRP A 315 4.78 -5.95 -22.30
CA TRP A 315 4.31 -6.70 -21.12
C TRP A 315 3.58 -5.85 -20.09
N TRP A 316 3.93 -4.57 -19.96
CA TRP A 316 3.22 -3.63 -19.08
C TRP A 316 1.98 -3.01 -19.77
N CYS A 317 1.98 -2.84 -21.09
CA CYS A 317 0.88 -2.19 -21.82
C CYS A 317 -0.24 -3.15 -22.24
N GLY A 318 0.13 -4.25 -22.88
CA GLY A 318 -0.78 -5.10 -23.66
C GLY A 318 -1.15 -6.42 -23.02
N ASP A 319 -0.56 -6.81 -21.88
CA ASP A 319 -0.92 -8.07 -21.25
C ASP A 319 -2.41 -8.05 -20.84
N PRO A 320 -3.25 -8.97 -21.37
CA PRO A 320 -4.69 -8.93 -21.13
C PRO A 320 -5.10 -9.29 -19.69
N HIS A 321 -4.19 -9.85 -18.90
CA HIS A 321 -4.46 -10.30 -17.53
C HIS A 321 -4.05 -9.27 -16.49
N VAL A 322 -2.98 -8.51 -16.74
CA VAL A 322 -2.39 -7.61 -15.73
C VAL A 322 -2.06 -6.19 -16.23
N GLY A 323 -2.16 -5.94 -17.53
CA GLY A 323 -1.76 -4.70 -18.17
C GLY A 323 -2.77 -3.56 -18.04
N LEU A 324 -2.69 -2.57 -18.93
CA LEU A 324 -3.43 -1.30 -18.83
C LEU A 324 -4.95 -1.49 -18.76
N GLY A 325 -5.51 -2.39 -19.56
CA GLY A 325 -6.96 -2.65 -19.56
C GLY A 325 -7.48 -3.16 -18.22
N VAL A 326 -6.66 -3.91 -17.48
CA VAL A 326 -6.97 -4.42 -16.14
C VAL A 326 -6.79 -3.32 -15.10
N CYS A 327 -5.66 -2.62 -15.15
CA CYS A 327 -5.34 -1.52 -14.24
C CYS A 327 -6.31 -0.33 -14.37
N MET A 328 -6.81 -0.04 -15.57
CA MET A 328 -7.73 1.07 -15.81
C MET A 328 -9.10 0.87 -15.13
N LYS A 329 -9.51 -0.39 -14.91
CA LYS A 329 -10.73 -0.70 -14.13
C LYS A 329 -10.60 -0.24 -12.68
N ALA A 330 -9.42 -0.43 -12.08
CA ALA A 330 -9.12 0.07 -10.74
C ALA A 330 -8.98 1.60 -10.74
N PHE A 331 -8.21 2.15 -11.67
CA PHE A 331 -8.01 3.60 -11.79
C PHE A 331 -9.33 4.36 -11.87
N ARG A 332 -10.30 3.89 -12.67
CA ARG A 332 -11.61 4.56 -12.81
C ARG A 332 -12.43 4.61 -11.50
N LYS A 333 -12.12 3.77 -10.51
CA LYS A 333 -12.72 3.82 -9.16
C LYS A 333 -12.09 4.90 -8.27
N VAL A 334 -10.88 5.36 -8.58
CA VAL A 334 -10.20 6.43 -7.85
C VAL A 334 -11.03 7.72 -7.94
N PRO A 335 -11.16 8.49 -6.83
CA PRO A 335 -11.87 9.76 -6.81
C PRO A 335 -11.46 10.69 -7.96
N ILE A 336 -12.45 11.30 -8.62
CA ILE A 336 -12.24 12.08 -9.84
C ILE A 336 -11.21 13.21 -9.65
N TYR A 337 -11.22 13.88 -8.49
CA TYR A 337 -10.30 14.98 -8.21
C TYR A 337 -8.83 14.53 -8.18
N MET A 338 -8.53 13.29 -7.73
CA MET A 338 -7.17 12.75 -7.74
C MET A 338 -6.73 12.42 -9.17
N ARG A 339 -7.63 11.85 -9.97
CA ARG A 339 -7.37 11.54 -11.37
C ARG A 339 -7.14 12.80 -12.20
N GLU A 340 -7.98 13.83 -12.02
CA GLU A 340 -7.82 15.12 -12.69
C GLU A 340 -6.55 15.83 -12.22
N ARG A 341 -6.22 15.78 -10.93
CA ARG A 341 -4.95 16.28 -10.39
C ARG A 341 -3.76 15.63 -11.09
N MET A 342 -3.72 14.30 -11.10
CA MET A 342 -2.65 13.55 -11.75
C MET A 342 -2.58 13.88 -13.24
N ALA A 343 -3.73 13.91 -13.93
CA ALA A 343 -3.81 14.21 -15.34
C ALA A 343 -3.23 15.59 -15.67
N ASN A 344 -3.67 16.62 -14.94
CA ASN A 344 -3.22 17.99 -15.14
C ASN A 344 -1.76 18.21 -14.72
N GLY A 345 -1.29 17.52 -13.67
CA GLY A 345 0.05 17.70 -13.13
C GLY A 345 1.14 16.97 -13.93
N TYR A 346 0.81 15.81 -14.51
CA TYR A 346 1.82 14.90 -15.05
C TYR A 346 1.60 14.55 -16.53
N THR A 347 0.34 14.43 -16.97
CA THR A 347 0.03 13.81 -18.28
C THR A 347 -0.73 14.76 -19.20
N ASN A 348 -0.47 16.07 -19.08
CA ASN A 348 -1.00 17.12 -19.95
C ASN A 348 -2.54 17.13 -20.06
N GLY A 349 -3.24 16.79 -18.97
CA GLY A 349 -4.69 16.69 -18.91
C GLY A 349 -5.26 15.39 -19.47
N GLU A 350 -4.43 14.47 -19.96
CA GLU A 350 -4.87 13.19 -20.50
C GLU A 350 -5.00 12.13 -19.40
N THR A 351 -6.01 11.26 -19.50
CA THR A 351 -6.09 10.08 -18.64
C THR A 351 -5.04 9.06 -19.08
N ARG A 352 -4.00 8.88 -18.26
CA ARG A 352 -2.90 7.95 -18.47
C ARG A 352 -2.52 7.29 -17.14
N LEU A 353 -1.94 6.10 -17.22
CA LEU A 353 -1.29 5.42 -16.09
C LEU A 353 0.21 5.69 -16.13
N VAL A 354 0.89 5.51 -15.00
CA VAL A 354 2.35 5.60 -14.92
C VAL A 354 2.88 4.20 -14.68
N GLY A 355 3.94 3.80 -15.38
CA GLY A 355 4.51 2.48 -15.19
C GLY A 355 6.01 2.33 -15.35
N GLY A 356 6.54 1.31 -14.66
CA GLY A 356 7.93 0.84 -14.56
C GLY A 356 8.33 0.56 -13.11
N SER A 357 9.64 0.42 -12.82
CA SER A 357 10.14 -0.21 -11.58
C SER A 357 9.45 0.29 -10.31
N ALA A 358 8.89 -0.63 -9.53
CA ALA A 358 8.41 -0.36 -8.19
C ALA A 358 9.29 -1.03 -7.13
N ASP A 359 10.59 -1.20 -7.43
CA ASP A 359 11.52 -1.82 -6.50
C ASP A 359 11.88 -0.89 -5.35
N THR A 360 12.10 0.41 -5.59
CA THR A 360 12.45 1.36 -4.53
C THR A 360 11.48 2.51 -4.47
N ILE A 361 10.75 2.60 -3.35
CA ILE A 361 9.78 3.67 -3.12
C ILE A 361 9.86 4.10 -1.66
N TYR A 362 9.87 5.40 -1.41
CA TYR A 362 9.65 5.94 -0.08
C TYR A 362 8.30 6.66 -0.01
N ILE A 363 7.50 6.30 0.99
CA ILE A 363 6.17 6.86 1.24
C ILE A 363 6.22 7.64 2.56
N PRO A 364 6.01 8.96 2.57
CA PRO A 364 5.89 9.72 3.80
C PRO A 364 4.71 9.23 4.62
N GLY A 365 4.91 9.09 5.93
CA GLY A 365 3.95 8.44 6.81
C GLY A 365 2.61 9.15 6.88
N ARG A 366 2.59 10.46 6.64
CA ARG A 366 1.35 11.26 6.56
C ARG A 366 0.47 10.92 5.35
N TYR A 367 1.02 10.31 4.31
CA TYR A 367 0.28 9.87 3.12
C TYR A 367 -0.06 8.38 3.14
N ARG A 368 0.32 7.64 4.19
CA ARG A 368 0.10 6.19 4.27
C ARG A 368 -1.35 5.80 3.98
N ASP A 369 -2.31 6.46 4.64
CA ASP A 369 -3.71 6.09 4.55
C ASP A 369 -4.30 6.41 3.17
N GLU A 370 -4.02 7.60 2.63
CA GLU A 370 -4.43 7.96 1.26
C GLU A 370 -3.81 7.02 0.22
N PHE A 371 -2.55 6.63 0.43
CA PHE A 371 -1.84 5.66 -0.42
C PHE A 371 -2.43 4.26 -0.33
N LEU A 372 -2.74 3.78 0.88
CA LEU A 372 -3.42 2.49 1.10
C LEU A 372 -4.79 2.48 0.43
N ASP A 373 -5.59 3.54 0.58
CA ASP A 373 -6.92 3.63 -0.03
C ASP A 373 -6.84 3.53 -1.56
N VAL A 374 -5.88 4.22 -2.18
CA VAL A 374 -5.66 4.16 -3.63
C VAL A 374 -5.12 2.79 -4.05
N LEU A 375 -4.09 2.27 -3.38
CA LEU A 375 -3.47 0.99 -3.72
C LEU A 375 -4.47 -0.18 -3.56
N GLY A 376 -5.34 -0.11 -2.55
CA GLY A 376 -6.40 -1.08 -2.32
C GLY A 376 -7.35 -1.23 -3.51
N LEU A 377 -7.65 -0.14 -4.22
CA LEU A 377 -8.47 -0.20 -5.45
C LEU A 377 -7.79 -1.00 -6.57
N PHE A 378 -6.46 -0.93 -6.66
CA PHE A 378 -5.69 -1.72 -7.62
C PHE A 378 -5.62 -3.20 -7.24
N LEU A 379 -5.69 -3.53 -5.96
CA LEU A 379 -5.78 -4.91 -5.48
C LEU A 379 -7.14 -5.56 -5.76
N GLU A 380 -8.18 -4.78 -6.04
CA GLU A 380 -9.47 -5.31 -6.52
C GLU A 380 -9.40 -5.84 -7.96
N THR A 381 -8.25 -5.68 -8.63
CA THR A 381 -7.98 -6.19 -9.97
C THR A 381 -6.64 -6.92 -10.00
N ASP A 382 -6.32 -7.58 -11.11
CA ASP A 382 -5.01 -8.21 -11.32
C ASP A 382 -3.95 -7.20 -11.81
N CYS A 383 -4.06 -5.92 -11.46
CA CYS A 383 -3.16 -4.89 -11.99
C CYS A 383 -1.70 -5.20 -11.61
N PHE A 384 -0.79 -5.03 -12.57
CA PHE A 384 0.63 -5.27 -12.34
C PHE A 384 1.27 -4.25 -11.37
N LEU A 385 2.19 -4.68 -10.49
CA LEU A 385 2.82 -3.78 -9.49
C LEU A 385 3.51 -2.56 -10.13
N GLU A 386 4.21 -2.75 -11.25
CA GLU A 386 4.89 -1.66 -11.98
C GLU A 386 3.91 -0.78 -12.75
N ILE A 387 2.62 -0.87 -12.47
CA ILE A 387 1.60 0.08 -12.93
C ILE A 387 0.83 0.61 -11.72
N ALA A 388 0.36 -0.31 -10.86
CA ALA A 388 -0.40 0.01 -9.66
C ALA A 388 0.35 0.96 -8.73
N THR A 389 1.55 0.58 -8.29
CA THR A 389 2.32 1.35 -7.30
C THR A 389 2.81 2.69 -7.86
N PRO A 390 3.41 2.75 -9.07
CA PRO A 390 3.80 4.03 -9.67
C PRO A 390 2.60 4.96 -9.86
N THR A 391 1.47 4.44 -10.34
CA THR A 391 0.25 5.24 -10.49
C THR A 391 -0.28 5.72 -9.14
N ALA A 392 -0.27 4.87 -8.11
CA ALA A 392 -0.70 5.26 -6.76
C ALA A 392 0.16 6.41 -6.19
N VAL A 393 1.49 6.38 -6.38
CA VAL A 393 2.38 7.48 -5.97
C VAL A 393 1.93 8.80 -6.62
N HIS A 394 1.70 8.81 -7.93
CA HIS A 394 1.32 10.04 -8.66
C HIS A 394 -0.12 10.48 -8.42
N LEU A 395 -1.00 9.56 -8.03
CA LEU A 395 -2.35 9.88 -7.61
C LEU A 395 -2.38 10.57 -6.26
N VAL A 396 -1.50 10.19 -5.32
CA VAL A 396 -1.50 10.66 -3.92
C VAL A 396 -0.61 11.87 -3.73
N ALA A 397 0.54 11.94 -4.42
CA ALA A 397 1.47 13.05 -4.33
C ALA A 397 0.76 14.39 -4.60
N PRO A 398 0.85 15.36 -3.66
CA PRO A 398 0.18 16.64 -3.85
C PRO A 398 0.96 17.51 -4.85
N PRO A 399 0.31 18.39 -5.62
CA PRO A 399 0.97 19.15 -6.69
C PRO A 399 1.98 20.18 -6.17
N THR A 400 1.88 20.53 -4.89
CA THR A 400 2.74 21.51 -4.21
C THR A 400 4.02 20.90 -3.67
N GLU A 401 4.13 19.57 -3.65
CA GLU A 401 5.29 18.86 -3.14
C GLU A 401 5.91 18.02 -4.25
N PRO A 402 7.21 18.18 -4.53
CA PRO A 402 7.84 17.39 -5.57
C PRO A 402 8.01 15.94 -5.11
N ILE A 403 7.96 15.02 -6.07
CA ILE A 403 8.53 13.68 -5.90
C ILE A 403 10.05 13.82 -6.05
N LEU A 404 10.84 13.19 -5.19
CA LEU A 404 12.29 13.19 -5.26
C LEU A 404 12.79 12.01 -6.11
N PHE A 405 13.68 12.29 -7.06
CA PHE A 405 14.16 11.32 -8.03
C PHE A 405 15.20 10.39 -7.40
N VAL A 406 14.91 9.10 -7.39
CA VAL A 406 15.84 8.05 -6.94
C VAL A 406 16.61 7.52 -8.14
N ASP A 407 17.94 7.59 -8.12
CA ASP A 407 18.83 6.94 -9.10
C ASP A 407 18.81 5.42 -8.92
N HIS A 408 17.71 4.79 -9.34
CA HIS A 408 17.47 3.36 -9.27
C HIS A 408 17.96 2.66 -10.54
N TRP A 409 18.99 1.81 -10.43
CA TRP A 409 19.59 1.11 -11.55
C TRP A 409 19.15 -0.34 -11.65
N TRP A 410 18.64 -0.73 -12.82
CA TRP A 410 18.41 -2.14 -13.17
C TRP A 410 19.63 -2.72 -13.89
N ILE A 411 20.09 -3.86 -13.37
CA ILE A 411 21.23 -4.58 -13.93
C ILE A 411 20.77 -5.92 -14.46
N TRP A 412 21.06 -6.13 -15.73
CA TRP A 412 20.74 -7.35 -16.45
C TRP A 412 21.96 -8.27 -16.61
N TYR A 413 23.17 -7.76 -16.39
CA TYR A 413 24.42 -8.48 -16.60
C TYR A 413 25.38 -8.30 -15.42
N PRO A 414 26.10 -9.36 -15.00
CA PRO A 414 27.03 -9.28 -13.89
C PRO A 414 28.17 -8.27 -14.14
N PRO A 415 28.82 -7.78 -13.08
CA PRO A 415 28.70 -8.24 -11.69
C PRO A 415 27.46 -7.70 -10.95
N PHE A 416 26.84 -8.55 -10.14
CA PHE A 416 25.64 -8.25 -9.35
C PHE A 416 25.99 -7.89 -7.90
N ASN A 417 27.03 -7.08 -7.69
CA ASN A 417 27.60 -6.79 -6.37
C ASN A 417 28.17 -5.36 -6.31
N ALA A 418 28.85 -5.02 -5.21
CA ALA A 418 29.38 -3.68 -4.97
C ALA A 418 30.49 -3.26 -5.98
N ALA A 419 31.09 -4.19 -6.72
CA ALA A 419 32.03 -3.83 -7.79
C ALA A 419 31.33 -3.08 -8.94
N PHE A 420 30.09 -3.45 -9.27
CA PHE A 420 29.30 -2.72 -10.27
C PHE A 420 29.05 -1.28 -9.84
N VAL A 421 28.66 -1.07 -8.59
CA VAL A 421 28.35 0.25 -8.05
C VAL A 421 29.56 1.17 -8.20
N ARG A 422 30.75 0.68 -7.81
CA ARG A 422 32.01 1.41 -7.96
C ARG A 422 32.39 1.67 -9.41
N GLN A 423 32.11 0.72 -10.31
CA GLN A 423 32.27 0.93 -11.75
C GLN A 423 31.37 2.08 -12.22
N LYS A 424 30.09 2.10 -11.85
CA LYS A 424 29.17 3.19 -12.18
C LYS A 424 29.60 4.53 -11.63
N TRP A 425 30.09 4.57 -10.39
CA TRP A 425 30.70 5.78 -9.84
C TRP A 425 31.92 6.27 -10.63
N THR A 426 32.74 5.35 -11.16
CA THR A 426 33.92 5.68 -11.98
C THR A 426 33.53 6.18 -13.36
N GLU A 427 32.45 5.65 -13.93
CA GLU A 427 31.83 6.11 -15.18
C GLU A 427 31.09 7.45 -15.03
N GLY A 428 31.04 8.02 -13.81
CA GLY A 428 30.39 9.29 -13.53
C GLY A 428 28.88 9.18 -13.30
N PHE A 429 28.34 7.99 -13.08
CA PHE A 429 26.96 7.79 -12.65
C PHE A 429 26.87 7.80 -11.12
N GLU A 430 25.68 8.06 -10.59
CA GLU A 430 25.36 7.78 -9.19
C GLU A 430 24.41 6.60 -9.09
N VAL A 431 24.47 5.87 -7.98
CA VAL A 431 23.57 4.75 -7.69
C VAL A 431 22.98 4.98 -6.29
N ASP A 432 21.72 5.40 -6.22
CA ASP A 432 21.00 5.50 -4.95
C ASP A 432 20.52 4.12 -4.52
N THR A 433 20.00 3.38 -5.49
CA THR A 433 19.60 1.98 -5.33
C THR A 433 19.88 1.18 -6.59
N MET A 434 19.97 -0.14 -6.44
CA MET A 434 20.33 -1.04 -7.54
C MET A 434 19.61 -2.38 -7.39
N HIS A 435 18.79 -2.74 -8.37
CA HIS A 435 18.13 -4.03 -8.43
C HIS A 435 19.10 -5.15 -8.86
N THR A 436 18.75 -6.40 -8.58
CA THR A 436 19.56 -7.60 -8.86
C THR A 436 20.89 -7.64 -8.09
N PHE A 437 20.96 -7.11 -6.87
CA PHE A 437 22.09 -7.30 -5.98
C PHE A 437 22.09 -8.72 -5.38
N HIS A 438 23.21 -9.42 -5.48
CA HIS A 438 23.37 -10.76 -4.95
C HIS A 438 24.36 -10.76 -3.76
N TRP A 439 23.89 -11.22 -2.59
CA TRP A 439 24.73 -11.38 -1.40
C TRP A 439 25.57 -12.66 -1.43
N GLY A 440 25.28 -13.55 -2.37
CA GLY A 440 25.86 -14.87 -2.48
C GLY A 440 25.77 -15.41 -3.90
N GLU A 441 25.97 -16.71 -4.05
CA GLU A 441 25.80 -17.41 -5.32
C GLU A 441 24.93 -18.66 -5.17
N LYS A 442 24.39 -19.12 -6.29
CA LYS A 442 23.63 -20.35 -6.34
C LYS A 442 24.59 -21.52 -6.47
N GLY A 443 24.63 -22.40 -5.47
CA GLY A 443 25.40 -23.63 -5.50
C GLY A 443 24.88 -24.64 -6.51
N ASP A 444 25.64 -25.72 -6.72
CA ASP A 444 25.32 -26.80 -7.66
C ASP A 444 24.01 -27.54 -7.31
N ASP A 445 23.64 -27.56 -6.04
CA ASP A 445 22.38 -28.14 -5.53
C ASP A 445 21.17 -27.20 -5.70
N GLY A 446 21.43 -25.99 -6.21
CA GLY A 446 20.46 -24.93 -6.41
C GLY A 446 20.17 -24.09 -5.17
N VAL A 447 20.84 -24.33 -4.05
CA VAL A 447 20.72 -23.56 -2.80
C VAL A 447 21.62 -22.33 -2.88
N TRP A 448 21.11 -21.19 -2.44
CA TRP A 448 21.90 -19.96 -2.36
C TRP A 448 22.79 -19.97 -1.12
N VAL A 449 24.09 -19.74 -1.33
CA VAL A 449 25.10 -19.66 -0.27
C VAL A 449 25.62 -18.23 -0.20
N THR A 450 25.57 -17.63 0.99
CA THR A 450 26.12 -16.28 1.24
C THR A 450 27.62 -16.26 1.06
N HIS A 451 28.10 -15.15 0.49
CA HIS A 451 29.51 -14.77 0.44
C HIS A 451 29.78 -13.70 1.50
N PRO A 452 30.33 -14.04 2.70
CA PRO A 452 30.49 -13.09 3.81
C PRO A 452 31.34 -11.86 3.47
N GLU A 453 32.21 -11.96 2.47
CA GLU A 453 32.97 -10.86 1.91
C GLU A 453 32.08 -9.74 1.34
N ASN A 454 30.90 -10.07 0.79
CA ASN A 454 29.96 -9.07 0.28
C ASN A 454 29.42 -8.17 1.39
N ILE A 455 29.22 -8.70 2.61
CA ILE A 455 28.81 -7.90 3.78
C ILE A 455 29.89 -6.85 4.10
N ARG A 456 31.15 -7.27 4.14
CA ARG A 456 32.28 -6.37 4.41
C ARG A 456 32.46 -5.35 3.28
N ASP A 457 32.30 -5.81 2.04
CA ASP A 457 32.48 -4.96 0.86
C ASP A 457 31.37 -3.90 0.75
N VAL A 458 30.11 -4.27 1.01
CA VAL A 458 29.01 -3.28 1.06
C VAL A 458 29.23 -2.29 2.19
N ARG A 459 29.64 -2.72 3.39
CA ARG A 459 29.97 -1.78 4.49
C ARG A 459 31.11 -0.83 4.12
N ALA A 460 32.14 -1.31 3.42
CA ALA A 460 33.21 -0.45 2.91
C ALA A 460 32.68 0.54 1.85
N MET A 461 31.87 0.05 0.91
CA MET A 461 31.21 0.85 -0.11
C MET A 461 30.30 1.95 0.49
N GLN A 462 29.57 1.68 1.59
CA GLN A 462 28.80 2.73 2.29
C GLN A 462 29.72 3.83 2.85
N LYS A 463 30.90 3.48 3.39
CA LYS A 463 31.88 4.48 3.86
C LYS A 463 32.47 5.28 2.71
N GLU A 464 32.80 4.63 1.61
CA GLU A 464 33.26 5.29 0.38
C GLU A 464 32.20 6.26 -0.16
N SER A 465 30.94 5.84 -0.22
CA SER A 465 29.81 6.70 -0.59
C SER A 465 29.72 7.90 0.35
N ALA A 466 29.77 7.70 1.68
CA ALA A 466 29.70 8.82 2.62
C ALA A 466 30.78 9.89 2.38
N LEU A 467 32.01 9.46 2.08
CA LEU A 467 33.10 10.37 1.72
C LEU A 467 32.80 11.13 0.42
N ARG A 468 32.31 10.44 -0.62
CA ARG A 468 31.90 11.05 -1.90
C ARG A 468 30.77 12.08 -1.71
N GLN A 469 29.81 11.74 -0.86
CA GLN A 469 28.64 12.53 -0.53
C GLN A 469 28.92 13.67 0.47
N LYS A 470 30.13 13.72 1.05
CA LYS A 470 30.52 14.69 2.09
C LYS A 470 29.60 14.65 3.32
N VAL A 471 29.07 13.48 3.63
CA VAL A 471 28.19 13.23 4.77
C VAL A 471 28.92 12.40 5.84
N LYS A 472 28.55 12.59 7.10
CA LYS A 472 29.09 11.79 8.20
C LYS A 472 28.18 10.58 8.43
N LEU A 473 28.78 9.39 8.47
CA LEU A 473 28.16 8.25 9.12
C LEU A 473 28.46 8.40 10.61
N GLY A 474 27.42 8.30 11.45
CA GLY A 474 27.48 8.57 12.88
C GLY A 474 28.59 7.84 13.62
#